data_AF-A0A6A4QCC8-F1
#
_entry.id   AF-A0A6A4QCC8-F1
#
_cell.length_a   1.000
_cell.length_b   1.000
_cell.length_c   1.000
_cell.angle_alpha   90.00
_cell.angle_beta   90.00
_cell.angle_gamma   90.00
#
_symmetry.space_group_name_H-M   'P 1'
#
loop_
_entity.id
_entity.type
_entity.pdbx_description
1 polymer ?
#
loop_
_entity_poly.entity_id
_entity_poly.type
_entity_poly.pdbx_seq_one_letter_code
_entity_poly.pdbx_strand_id
1 'polypeptide(L)'
;MIKTAELVKLFSAFSLQFIMFKVLNIVVHQSSTDAASSLLVTALNEGRDVIMDGTLSWVPFVVQTITMARNVHRRRYRMGAGYRINADGTVTENYWQRIEDEEPEQVGGKKRKPYRIELVGVVCDAYLAVIRGIRRGVRVKPQLKSHKRFADAFMTYCQLVDNARLYSTNALEGPPKVQLHILPSNFMGNLYLMHLIKTLP
;
A
#
# COMPACT_ATOMS: atom_id res chain seq x y z
N MET A 1 -13.25 -14.83 7.50
CA MET A 1 -12.59 -14.29 6.29
C MET A 1 -13.52 -13.26 5.68
N ILE A 2 -13.27 -11.96 5.90
CA ILE A 2 -14.08 -10.90 5.29
C ILE A 2 -13.87 -10.99 3.78
N LYS A 3 -14.94 -11.13 3.00
CA LYS A 3 -14.84 -11.24 1.54
C LYS A 3 -14.23 -9.94 1.02
N THR A 4 -13.12 -10.02 0.28
CA THR A 4 -12.39 -8.87 -0.29
C THR A 4 -13.31 -7.88 -1.02
N ALA A 5 -14.41 -8.37 -1.62
CA ALA A 5 -15.44 -7.55 -2.26
C ALA A 5 -16.25 -6.67 -1.29
N GLU A 6 -16.49 -7.09 -0.05
CA GLU A 6 -17.17 -6.27 0.97
C GLU A 6 -16.24 -5.21 1.55
N LEU A 7 -14.95 -5.53 1.73
CA LEU A 7 -13.90 -4.55 2.05
C LEU A 7 -13.83 -3.46 0.98
N VAL A 8 -13.79 -3.83 -0.31
CA VAL A 8 -13.79 -2.86 -1.42
C VAL A 8 -15.03 -1.94 -1.39
N LYS A 9 -16.21 -2.47 -1.06
CA LYS A 9 -17.44 -1.66 -0.90
C LYS A 9 -17.33 -0.69 0.27
N LEU A 10 -16.93 -1.16 1.45
CA LEU A 10 -16.77 -0.33 2.65
C LEU A 10 -15.74 0.79 2.44
N PHE A 11 -14.63 0.47 1.78
CA PHE A 11 -13.55 1.41 1.52
C PHE A 11 -13.86 2.39 0.38
N SER A 12 -14.64 2.03 -0.65
CA SER A 12 -15.09 2.98 -1.68
C SER A 12 -15.93 4.14 -1.11
N ALA A 13 -16.60 3.90 0.02
CA ALA A 13 -17.33 4.92 0.78
C ALA A 13 -16.39 5.77 1.66
N PHE A 14 -15.31 5.20 2.20
CA PHE A 14 -14.37 5.85 3.14
C PHE A 14 -13.08 6.43 2.52
N SER A 15 -12.77 6.11 1.26
CA SER A 15 -11.47 6.29 0.59
C SER A 15 -10.91 7.72 0.49
N LEU A 16 -11.65 8.77 0.89
CA LEU A 16 -11.14 10.15 0.78
C LEU A 16 -10.70 10.76 2.11
N GLN A 17 -11.04 10.16 3.24
CA GLN A 17 -10.69 10.76 4.54
C GLN A 17 -9.20 10.57 4.86
N PHE A 18 -8.57 9.50 4.36
CA PHE A 18 -7.13 9.24 4.54
C PHE A 18 -6.24 10.00 3.54
N ILE A 19 -6.73 10.22 2.32
CA ILE A 19 -6.01 10.97 1.29
C ILE A 19 -5.84 12.45 1.69
N MET A 20 -6.80 13.00 2.42
CA MET A 20 -6.77 14.39 2.88
C MET A 20 -5.65 14.67 3.89
N PHE A 21 -5.22 13.67 4.66
CA PHE A 21 -4.20 13.87 5.70
C PHE A 21 -2.78 13.97 5.13
N LYS A 22 -2.46 13.25 4.05
CA LYS A 22 -1.09 13.12 3.51
C LYS A 22 -0.57 14.32 2.74
N VAL A 23 -1.44 15.22 2.28
CA VAL A 23 -1.06 16.34 1.41
C VAL A 23 -0.93 17.67 2.15
N LEU A 24 -1.45 17.83 3.38
CA LEU A 24 -1.63 19.18 3.95
C LEU A 24 -0.71 19.60 5.09
N ASN A 25 -0.02 18.73 5.85
CA ASN A 25 0.83 19.19 6.96
C ASN A 25 2.05 18.29 7.22
N ILE A 26 3.24 18.72 6.76
CA ILE A 26 4.51 17.98 6.85
C ILE A 26 4.98 17.72 8.29
N VAL A 27 4.53 18.50 9.29
CA VAL A 27 5.01 18.39 10.70
C VAL A 27 4.15 17.47 11.58
N VAL A 28 2.84 17.36 11.32
CA VAL A 28 1.93 16.45 12.08
C VAL A 28 1.92 15.03 11.49
N HIS A 29 2.43 14.86 10.26
CA HIS A 29 2.39 13.58 9.54
C HIS A 29 3.53 12.63 9.88
N GLN A 30 4.68 13.13 10.36
CA GLN A 30 5.86 12.29 10.56
C GLN A 30 5.64 11.31 11.72
N SER A 31 5.12 11.77 12.87
CA SER A 31 4.80 10.90 14.01
C SER A 31 3.74 9.85 13.68
N SER A 32 2.72 10.21 12.90
CA SER A 32 1.66 9.27 12.46
C SER A 32 2.18 8.27 11.44
N THR A 33 3.01 8.71 10.49
CA THR A 33 3.64 7.83 9.50
C THR A 33 4.63 6.87 10.16
N ASP A 34 5.39 7.37 11.13
CA ASP A 34 6.36 6.59 11.87
C ASP A 34 5.66 5.60 12.81
N ALA A 35 4.58 6.01 13.47
CA ALA A 35 3.74 5.10 14.26
C ALA A 35 3.14 3.98 13.40
N ALA A 36 2.55 4.32 12.25
CA ALA A 36 2.00 3.32 11.32
C ALA A 36 3.08 2.37 10.79
N SER A 37 4.27 2.89 10.47
CA SER A 37 5.42 2.10 10.00
C SER A 37 5.97 1.19 11.10
N SER A 38 6.01 1.67 12.34
CA SER A 38 6.40 0.90 13.52
C SER A 38 5.44 -0.27 13.77
N LEU A 39 4.13 0.00 13.72
CA LEU A 39 3.09 -1.03 13.83
C LEU A 39 3.19 -2.07 12.71
N LEU A 40 3.44 -1.62 11.47
CA LEU A 40 3.61 -2.51 10.31
C LEU A 40 4.80 -3.45 10.51
N VAL A 41 5.99 -2.93 10.80
CA VAL A 41 7.19 -3.77 10.97
C VAL A 41 7.03 -4.71 12.16
N THR A 42 6.43 -4.24 13.25
CA THR A 42 6.16 -5.06 14.45
C THR A 42 5.22 -6.21 14.13
N ALA A 43 4.09 -5.92 13.46
CA ALA A 43 3.12 -6.95 13.08
C ALA A 43 3.73 -8.01 12.16
N LEU A 44 4.50 -7.58 11.15
CA LEU A 44 5.15 -8.49 10.22
C LEU A 44 6.22 -9.35 10.90
N ASN A 45 7.01 -8.71 11.77
CA ASN A 45 8.00 -9.35 12.64
C ASN A 45 7.38 -10.36 13.59
N GLU A 46 6.15 -10.16 14.05
CA GLU A 46 5.42 -11.11 14.91
C GLU A 46 4.70 -12.19 14.10
N GLY A 47 4.74 -12.11 12.77
CA GLY A 47 4.13 -13.11 11.90
C GLY A 47 2.62 -12.95 11.75
N ARG A 48 2.07 -11.75 12.03
CA ARG A 48 0.64 -11.41 11.89
C ARG A 48 0.32 -11.03 10.45
N ASP A 49 -0.90 -11.37 10.02
CA ASP A 49 -1.46 -10.86 8.77
C ASP A 49 -1.66 -9.35 8.86
N VAL A 50 -1.36 -8.65 7.78
CA VAL A 50 -1.46 -7.19 7.71
C VAL A 50 -2.23 -6.76 6.48
N ILE A 51 -3.14 -5.82 6.66
CA ILE A 51 -3.77 -5.09 5.56
C ILE A 51 -3.18 -3.68 5.58
N MET A 52 -2.47 -3.32 4.52
CA MET A 52 -1.90 -1.98 4.35
C MET A 52 -2.76 -1.21 3.35
N ASP A 53 -3.46 -0.18 3.85
CA ASP A 53 -4.23 0.74 3.02
C ASP A 53 -3.39 1.99 2.69
N GLY A 54 -3.35 2.35 1.41
CA GLY A 54 -2.67 3.57 0.99
C GLY A 54 -2.60 3.72 -0.53
N THR A 55 -2.23 4.90 -1.01
CA THR A 55 -2.22 5.13 -2.46
C THR A 55 -1.11 4.36 -3.20
N LEU A 56 -0.12 3.81 -2.46
CA LEU A 56 1.04 3.08 -3.00
C LEU A 56 1.78 3.85 -4.12
N SER A 57 1.71 5.18 -4.11
CA SER A 57 2.24 6.08 -5.14
C SER A 57 3.74 6.34 -5.02
N TRP A 58 4.39 5.77 -4.00
CA TRP A 58 5.78 6.03 -3.65
C TRP A 58 6.58 4.74 -3.77
N VAL A 59 7.14 4.52 -4.96
CA VAL A 59 7.74 3.24 -5.38
C VAL A 59 8.78 2.72 -4.39
N PRO A 60 9.77 3.50 -3.94
CA PRO A 60 10.84 2.96 -3.09
C PRO A 60 10.29 2.40 -1.77
N PHE A 61 9.33 3.09 -1.14
CA PHE A 61 8.65 2.60 0.06
C PHE A 61 7.94 1.28 -0.18
N VAL A 62 7.16 1.17 -1.27
CA VAL A 62 6.38 -0.04 -1.57
C VAL A 62 7.30 -1.22 -1.87
N VAL A 63 8.32 -1.01 -2.70
CA VAL A 63 9.30 -2.06 -3.07
C VAL A 63 10.08 -2.54 -1.85
N GLN A 64 10.58 -1.62 -1.01
CA GLN A 64 11.27 -1.99 0.23
C GLN A 64 10.32 -2.74 1.19
N THR A 65 9.05 -2.33 1.28
CA THR A 65 8.05 -3.00 2.15
C THR A 65 7.74 -4.41 1.69
N ILE A 66 7.53 -4.62 0.38
CA ILE A 66 7.35 -5.96 -0.19
C ILE A 66 8.59 -6.81 0.07
N THR A 67 9.79 -6.24 -0.14
CA THR A 67 11.06 -6.92 0.10
C THR A 67 11.21 -7.35 1.56
N MET A 68 10.88 -6.47 2.51
CA MET A 68 10.85 -6.79 3.94
C MET A 68 9.86 -7.92 4.22
N ALA A 69 8.61 -7.80 3.77
CA ALA A 69 7.57 -8.81 4.00
C ALA A 69 7.96 -10.19 3.45
N ARG A 70 8.64 -10.25 2.29
CA ARG A 70 9.18 -11.50 1.74
C ARG A 70 10.27 -12.12 2.61
N ASN A 71 11.05 -11.32 3.32
CA ASN A 71 12.23 -11.78 4.08
C ASN A 71 12.00 -11.92 5.59
N VAL A 72 10.94 -11.33 6.14
CA VAL A 72 10.71 -11.25 7.60
C VAL A 72 10.53 -12.62 8.26
N HIS A 73 10.20 -13.65 7.47
CA HIS A 73 10.14 -15.03 7.95
C HIS A 73 11.52 -15.65 8.26
N ARG A 74 12.62 -15.01 7.78
CA ARG A 74 14.02 -15.43 7.96
C ARG A 74 14.87 -14.44 8.75
N ARG A 75 14.44 -13.18 8.86
CA ARG A 75 15.22 -12.07 9.44
C ARG A 75 14.27 -11.12 10.18
N ARG A 76 14.71 -10.54 11.29
CA ARG A 76 14.01 -9.42 11.91
C ARG A 76 14.37 -8.10 11.22
N TYR A 77 13.40 -7.19 11.22
CA TYR A 77 13.55 -5.86 10.66
C TYR A 77 13.18 -4.79 11.69
N ARG A 78 13.69 -3.58 11.53
CA ARG A 78 13.24 -2.38 12.24
C ARG A 78 13.03 -1.24 11.25
N MET A 79 12.41 -0.17 11.73
CA MET A 79 12.32 1.06 10.95
C MET A 79 13.72 1.58 10.61
N GLY A 80 13.89 1.97 9.35
CA GLY A 80 15.04 2.70 8.85
C GLY A 80 14.90 4.20 9.06
N ALA A 81 15.84 4.96 8.49
CA ALA A 81 15.88 6.43 8.61
C ALA A 81 14.71 7.13 7.87
N GLY A 82 13.97 6.40 7.04
CA GLY A 82 12.94 6.93 6.15
C GLY A 82 13.53 7.66 4.95
N TYR A 83 12.80 8.66 4.47
CA TYR A 83 13.29 9.60 3.47
C TYR A 83 13.94 10.79 4.18
N ARG A 84 15.21 11.07 3.87
CA ARG A 84 15.94 12.22 4.42
C ARG A 84 16.74 12.90 3.32
N ILE A 85 16.79 14.23 3.40
CA ILE A 85 17.70 15.06 2.61
C ILE A 85 18.82 15.45 3.57
N ASN A 86 20.05 15.05 3.25
CA ASN A 86 21.23 15.35 4.03
C ASN A 86 21.67 16.81 3.79
N ALA A 87 22.54 17.33 4.66
CA ALA A 87 23.01 18.72 4.58
C ALA A 87 23.79 19.03 3.28
N ASP A 88 24.37 18.01 2.66
CA ASP A 88 25.06 18.08 1.36
C ASP A 88 24.11 17.99 0.16
N GLY A 89 22.80 17.92 0.39
CA GLY A 89 21.76 17.77 -0.63
C GLY A 89 21.57 16.33 -1.12
N THR A 90 22.33 15.36 -0.61
CA THR A 90 22.13 13.95 -0.97
C THR A 90 20.83 13.42 -0.34
N VAL A 91 20.15 12.52 -1.06
CA VAL A 91 18.90 11.90 -0.59
C VAL A 91 19.19 10.50 -0.10
N THR A 92 18.92 10.24 1.18
CA THR A 92 18.92 8.89 1.75
C THR A 92 17.49 8.39 1.87
N GLU A 93 17.22 7.22 1.31
CA GLU A 93 15.88 6.61 1.33
C GLU A 93 15.94 5.15 1.78
N ASN A 94 15.73 4.94 3.08
CA ASN A 94 15.80 3.62 3.70
C ASN A 94 14.70 3.48 4.75
N TYR A 95 13.65 2.73 4.42
CA TYR A 95 12.48 2.56 5.28
C TYR A 95 12.59 1.36 6.23
N TRP A 96 13.35 0.32 5.85
CA TRP A 96 13.45 -0.91 6.64
C TRP A 96 14.90 -1.38 6.75
N GLN A 97 15.37 -1.58 7.97
CA GLN A 97 16.71 -2.07 8.26
C GLN A 97 16.63 -3.48 8.83
N ARG A 98 17.51 -4.35 8.33
CA ARG A 98 17.69 -5.69 8.91
C ARG A 98 18.36 -5.55 10.27
N ILE A 99 17.99 -6.43 11.20
CA ILE A 99 18.71 -6.63 12.45
C ILE A 99 19.57 -7.88 12.24
N GLU A 100 20.90 -7.73 12.19
CA GLU A 100 21.81 -8.80 11.74
C GLU A 100 21.88 -9.98 12.73
N ASP A 101 21.80 -9.67 14.04
CA ASP A 101 22.00 -10.63 15.12
C ASP A 101 20.70 -11.23 15.70
N GLU A 102 19.55 -10.89 15.12
CA GLU A 102 18.25 -11.44 15.57
C GLU A 102 17.68 -12.43 14.56
N GLU A 103 17.71 -13.71 14.92
CA GLU A 103 16.92 -14.72 14.23
C GLU A 103 15.43 -14.57 14.59
N PRO A 104 14.50 -14.78 13.63
CA PRO A 104 13.09 -14.75 13.92
C PRO A 104 12.72 -15.90 14.88
N GLU A 105 12.00 -15.57 15.96
CA GLU A 105 11.52 -16.56 16.92
C GLU A 105 10.73 -17.68 16.22
N GLN A 106 11.10 -18.93 16.53
CA GLN A 106 10.35 -20.08 16.07
C GLN A 106 9.01 -20.14 16.79
N VAL A 107 7.91 -20.07 16.04
CA VAL A 107 6.57 -20.24 16.59
C VAL A 107 6.32 -21.73 16.71
N GLY A 108 6.29 -22.27 17.94
CA GLY A 108 6.06 -23.69 18.20
C GLY A 108 7.14 -24.62 17.62
N GLY A 109 8.41 -24.20 17.61
CA GLY A 109 9.54 -25.00 17.12
C GLY A 109 9.59 -25.18 15.59
N LYS A 110 8.81 -24.42 14.82
CA LYS A 110 8.79 -24.45 13.36
C LYS A 110 9.24 -23.11 12.77
N LYS A 111 10.02 -23.19 11.68
CA LYS A 111 10.38 -22.02 10.87
C LYS A 111 9.11 -21.37 10.31
N ARG A 112 9.05 -20.04 10.36
CA ARG A 112 7.92 -19.27 9.86
C ARG A 112 7.82 -19.39 8.34
N LYS A 113 6.61 -19.53 7.82
CA LYS A 113 6.34 -19.51 6.37
C LYS A 113 6.47 -18.08 5.81
N PRO A 114 6.89 -17.93 4.54
CA PRO A 114 6.86 -16.64 3.85
C PRO A 114 5.43 -16.12 3.71
N TYR A 115 5.28 -14.80 3.65
CA TYR A 115 4.00 -14.17 3.36
C TYR A 115 3.63 -14.35 1.89
N ARG A 116 2.33 -14.59 1.66
CA ARG A 116 1.68 -14.39 0.38
C ARG A 116 1.18 -12.96 0.30
N ILE A 117 1.54 -12.26 -0.77
CA ILE A 117 1.28 -10.84 -0.97
C ILE A 117 0.22 -10.70 -2.06
N GLU A 118 -0.92 -10.15 -1.70
CA GLU A 118 -2.03 -9.85 -2.61
C GLU A 118 -2.20 -8.33 -2.74
N LEU A 119 -2.06 -7.82 -3.96
CA LEU A 119 -2.35 -6.43 -4.28
C LEU A 119 -3.78 -6.31 -4.82
N VAL A 120 -4.56 -5.43 -4.21
CA VAL A 120 -5.94 -5.16 -4.60
C VAL A 120 -6.11 -3.67 -4.84
N GLY A 121 -6.26 -3.27 -6.10
CA GLY A 121 -6.53 -1.88 -6.47
C GLY A 121 -7.96 -1.64 -6.89
N VAL A 122 -8.43 -0.41 -6.72
CA VAL A 122 -9.70 0.08 -7.25
C VAL A 122 -9.41 1.21 -8.22
N VAL A 123 -9.81 1.02 -9.46
CA VAL A 123 -9.61 1.96 -10.55
C VAL A 123 -10.90 2.68 -10.94
N CYS A 124 -10.75 3.90 -11.45
CA CYS A 124 -11.83 4.57 -12.14
C CYS A 124 -11.33 5.41 -13.31
N ASP A 125 -12.27 5.92 -14.10
CA ASP A 125 -12.00 6.89 -15.14
C ASP A 125 -11.59 8.24 -14.52
N ALA A 126 -10.59 8.90 -15.11
CA ALA A 126 -10.04 10.14 -14.60
C ALA A 126 -11.09 11.26 -14.52
N TYR A 127 -12.00 11.36 -15.49
CA TYR A 127 -13.07 12.34 -15.49
C TYR A 127 -14.07 12.06 -14.36
N LEU A 128 -14.44 10.79 -14.14
CA LEU A 128 -15.28 10.39 -13.00
C LEU A 128 -14.60 10.65 -11.65
N ALA A 129 -13.28 10.42 -11.55
CA ALA A 129 -12.49 10.75 -10.35
C ALA A 129 -12.58 12.24 -10.01
N VAL A 130 -12.43 13.10 -11.02
CA VAL A 130 -12.51 14.56 -10.88
C VAL A 130 -13.90 14.99 -10.42
N ILE A 131 -14.96 14.52 -11.06
CA ILE A 131 -16.35 14.84 -10.66
C ILE A 131 -16.60 14.43 -9.21
N ARG A 132 -16.20 13.21 -8.84
CA ARG A 132 -16.36 12.70 -7.48
C ARG A 132 -15.53 13.51 -6.47
N GLY A 133 -14.33 13.92 -6.84
CA GLY A 133 -13.47 14.78 -6.02
C GLY A 133 -14.06 16.16 -5.78
N ILE A 134 -14.58 16.81 -6.83
CA ILE A 134 -15.23 18.12 -6.75
C ILE A 134 -16.48 18.05 -5.85
N ARG A 135 -17.36 17.06 -6.05
CA ARG A 135 -18.56 16.86 -5.22
C ARG A 135 -18.26 16.68 -3.74
N ARG A 136 -17.08 16.15 -3.41
CA ARG A 136 -16.63 15.88 -2.04
C ARG A 136 -15.69 16.98 -1.49
N GLY A 137 -15.51 18.10 -2.21
CA GLY A 137 -14.69 19.22 -1.76
C GLY A 137 -13.18 18.93 -1.70
N VAL A 138 -12.70 17.92 -2.43
CA VAL A 138 -11.30 17.47 -2.36
C VAL A 138 -10.41 18.24 -3.32
N ARG A 139 -9.17 18.54 -2.91
CA ARG A 139 -8.13 19.09 -3.79
C ARG A 139 -7.76 18.08 -4.87
N VAL A 140 -8.25 18.30 -6.08
CA VAL A 140 -8.13 17.34 -7.19
C VAL A 140 -6.69 17.19 -7.69
N LYS A 141 -5.90 18.27 -7.83
CA LYS A 141 -4.58 18.19 -8.48
C LYS A 141 -3.57 17.25 -7.78
N PRO A 142 -3.35 17.33 -6.45
CA PRO A 142 -2.44 16.42 -5.75
C PRO A 142 -2.91 14.96 -5.83
N GLN A 143 -4.22 14.76 -5.82
CA GLN A 143 -4.84 13.45 -5.88
C GLN A 143 -4.57 12.75 -7.22
N LEU A 144 -4.81 13.46 -8.33
CA LEU A 144 -4.50 12.95 -9.68
C LEU A 144 -3.01 12.64 -9.84
N LYS A 145 -2.13 13.46 -9.23
CA LYS A 145 -0.67 13.19 -9.25
C LYS A 145 -0.32 11.90 -8.53
N SER A 146 -0.96 11.63 -7.39
CA SER A 146 -0.77 10.38 -6.63
C SER A 146 -1.28 9.18 -7.43
N HIS A 147 -2.44 9.30 -8.07
CA HIS A 147 -3.04 8.26 -8.90
C HIS A 147 -2.19 7.93 -10.12
N LYS A 148 -1.68 8.96 -10.81
CA LYS A 148 -0.76 8.77 -11.94
C LYS A 148 0.50 8.00 -11.53
N ARG A 149 1.15 8.41 -10.43
CA ARG A 149 2.36 7.72 -9.92
C ARG A 149 2.11 6.25 -9.60
N PHE A 150 0.94 5.92 -9.04
CA PHE A 150 0.58 4.51 -8.85
C PHE A 150 0.42 3.80 -10.20
N ALA A 151 -0.35 4.37 -11.13
CA ALA A 151 -0.62 3.75 -12.41
C ALA A 151 0.69 3.45 -13.17
N ASP A 152 1.64 4.39 -13.15
CA ASP A 152 2.96 4.25 -13.73
C ASP A 152 3.77 3.11 -13.08
N ALA A 153 3.57 2.85 -11.78
CA ALA A 153 4.29 1.83 -11.01
C ALA A 153 3.58 0.47 -10.93
N PHE A 154 2.32 0.38 -11.34
CA PHE A 154 1.49 -0.80 -11.09
C PHE A 154 2.07 -2.09 -11.69
N MET A 155 2.60 -2.01 -12.91
CA MET A 155 3.21 -3.17 -13.57
C MET A 155 4.44 -3.67 -12.82
N THR A 156 5.25 -2.76 -12.27
CA THR A 156 6.37 -3.11 -11.38
C THR A 156 5.87 -3.84 -10.14
N TYR A 157 4.78 -3.36 -9.52
CA TYR A 157 4.21 -4.04 -8.35
C TYR A 157 3.68 -5.43 -8.67
N CYS A 158 3.05 -5.62 -9.83
CA CYS A 158 2.55 -6.93 -10.26
C CYS A 158 3.66 -7.99 -10.33
N GLN A 159 4.90 -7.59 -10.63
CA GLN A 159 6.05 -8.50 -10.68
C GLN A 159 6.57 -8.89 -9.28
N LEU A 160 6.19 -8.16 -8.23
CA LEU A 160 6.71 -8.33 -6.87
C LEU A 160 5.74 -9.09 -5.94
N VAL A 161 4.45 -9.11 -6.29
CA VAL A 161 3.37 -9.71 -5.51
C VAL A 161 2.93 -11.06 -6.09
N ASP A 162 2.25 -11.89 -5.30
CA ASP A 162 1.77 -13.21 -5.77
C ASP A 162 0.48 -13.11 -6.57
N ASN A 163 -0.34 -12.11 -6.28
CA ASN A 163 -1.55 -11.83 -7.04
C ASN A 163 -1.82 -10.33 -7.07
N ALA A 164 -2.27 -9.82 -8.20
CA ALA A 164 -2.73 -8.44 -8.35
C ALA A 164 -4.12 -8.43 -8.97
N ARG A 165 -5.06 -7.72 -8.34
CA ARG A 165 -6.44 -7.57 -8.83
C ARG A 165 -6.82 -6.11 -8.87
N LEU A 166 -7.42 -5.68 -9.97
CA LEU A 166 -7.99 -4.36 -10.10
C LEU A 166 -9.52 -4.44 -10.23
N TYR A 167 -10.21 -3.57 -9.50
CA TYR A 167 -11.66 -3.45 -9.53
C TYR A 167 -12.03 -2.11 -10.15
N SER A 168 -12.91 -2.10 -11.15
CA SER A 168 -13.40 -0.87 -11.75
C SER A 168 -14.68 -0.38 -11.07
N THR A 169 -14.73 0.92 -10.79
CA THR A 169 -15.91 1.63 -10.25
C THR A 169 -16.50 2.62 -11.25
N ASN A 170 -16.33 2.35 -12.54
CA ASN A 170 -16.85 3.20 -13.62
C ASN A 170 -18.35 3.06 -13.82
N ALA A 171 -18.96 1.96 -13.37
CA ALA A 171 -20.39 1.85 -13.32
C ALA A 171 -20.94 2.80 -12.24
N LEU A 172 -21.86 3.68 -12.61
CA LEU A 172 -22.57 4.57 -11.68
C LEU A 172 -23.51 3.79 -10.74
N GLU A 173 -23.92 2.58 -11.14
CA GLU A 173 -24.79 1.68 -10.38
C GLU A 173 -24.28 0.23 -10.47
N GLY A 174 -24.38 -0.52 -9.36
CA GLY A 174 -24.03 -1.94 -9.28
C GLY A 174 -22.69 -2.25 -8.59
N PRO A 175 -22.41 -3.54 -8.28
CA PRO A 175 -21.20 -3.95 -7.58
C PRO A 175 -19.93 -3.74 -8.44
N PRO A 176 -18.76 -3.46 -7.82
CA PRO A 176 -17.50 -3.30 -8.55
C PRO A 176 -17.19 -4.53 -9.41
N LYS A 177 -16.82 -4.31 -10.67
CA LYS A 177 -16.42 -5.39 -11.58
C LYS A 177 -14.92 -5.62 -11.51
N VAL A 178 -14.49 -6.88 -11.39
CA VAL A 178 -13.08 -7.26 -11.52
C VAL A 178 -12.64 -7.02 -12.96
N GLN A 179 -11.55 -6.28 -13.16
CA GLN A 179 -10.91 -6.12 -14.45
C GLN A 179 -9.54 -6.80 -14.37
N LEU A 180 -9.40 -7.93 -15.07
CA LEU A 180 -8.19 -8.77 -15.04
C LEU A 180 -7.21 -8.48 -16.21
N HIS A 181 -7.41 -7.40 -16.97
CA HIS A 181 -6.60 -7.08 -18.15
C HIS A 181 -5.94 -5.70 -18.07
N ILE A 182 -4.75 -5.63 -18.68
CA ILE A 182 -3.82 -4.50 -18.87
C ILE A 182 -4.50 -3.14 -18.76
N LEU A 183 -4.02 -2.33 -17.81
CA LEU A 183 -4.47 -0.95 -17.59
C LEU A 183 -4.41 -0.15 -18.90
N PRO A 184 -5.56 0.36 -19.41
CA PRO A 184 -5.53 1.33 -20.50
C PRO A 184 -4.79 2.59 -20.05
N SER A 185 -4.11 3.25 -20.99
CA SER A 185 -3.24 4.42 -20.76
C SER A 185 -3.89 5.60 -20.02
N ASN A 186 -5.22 5.63 -19.94
CA ASN A 186 -6.01 6.75 -19.43
C ASN A 186 -6.68 6.48 -18.07
N PHE A 187 -6.40 5.33 -17.43
CA PHE A 187 -6.99 5.01 -16.12
C PHE A 187 -6.31 5.75 -14.96
N MET A 188 -7.11 6.23 -14.01
CA MET A 188 -6.64 6.77 -12.73
C MET A 188 -7.28 6.02 -11.58
N GLY A 189 -6.49 5.29 -10.79
CA GLY A 189 -7.06 4.56 -9.66
C GLY A 189 -7.19 5.39 -8.40
N ASN A 190 -8.27 5.16 -7.66
CA ASN A 190 -8.69 6.02 -6.55
C ASN A 190 -8.34 5.46 -5.17
N LEU A 191 -8.09 4.15 -5.06
CA LEU A 191 -7.79 3.48 -3.80
C LEU A 191 -6.98 2.20 -4.06
N TYR A 192 -6.00 1.90 -3.20
CA TYR A 192 -5.20 0.68 -3.32
C TYR A 192 -4.97 0.05 -1.94
N LEU A 193 -5.17 -1.25 -1.87
CA LEU A 193 -5.00 -2.06 -0.68
C LEU A 193 -3.94 -3.11 -0.97
N MET A 194 -2.94 -3.24 -0.11
CA MET A 194 -1.98 -4.35 -0.13
C MET A 194 -2.27 -5.26 1.04
N HIS A 195 -2.70 -6.47 0.74
CA HIS A 195 -2.93 -7.54 1.71
C HIS A 195 -1.66 -8.39 1.83
N LEU A 196 -1.11 -8.47 3.03
CA LEU A 196 0.01 -9.33 3.39
C LEU A 196 -0.55 -10.47 4.24
N ILE A 197 -0.80 -11.60 3.58
CA ILE A 197 -1.49 -12.75 4.18
C ILE A 197 -0.48 -13.87 4.34
N LYS A 198 -0.36 -14.42 5.55
CA LYS A 198 0.33 -15.68 5.76
C LYS A 198 -0.58 -16.77 5.24
N THR A 199 -0.14 -17.54 4.25
CA THR A 199 -0.86 -18.77 3.89
C THR A 199 -0.91 -19.66 5.12
N LEU A 200 -2.10 -19.77 5.72
CA LEU A 200 -2.40 -20.75 6.75
C LEU A 200 -2.15 -22.17 6.20
N PRO A 201 -1.77 -23.13 7.06
CA PRO A 201 -1.56 -24.51 6.66
C PRO A 201 -2.76 -25.13 5.97
#